data_AF-A0A1H7FZK1-F1
#
_entry.id   AF-A0A1H7FZK1-F1
#
_cell.length_a   1.000
_cell.length_b   1.000
_cell.length_c   1.000
_cell.angle_alpha   90.00
_cell.angle_beta   90.00
_cell.angle_gamma   90.00
#
_symmetry.space_group_name_H-M   'P 1'
#
loop_
_entity.id
_entity.type
_entity.pdbx_description
1 polymer ?
#
loop_
_entity_poly.entity_id
_entity_poly.type
_entity_poly.pdbx_seq_one_letter_code
_entity_poly.pdbx_strand_id
1 'polypeptide(L)'
;MKTRSLFSASLFAALFTTGCASKFPMTESQQASMSQAAVDTLKTFKDIRIPLINPSDNMILKIRNQFAQLEKVQLAQNMDELKPTITDTLIDGVKVHVITPQTLKPENRDKIAYYIHGGGYVMGSATDQTGLLMAHELGLKTYSLDYTLAPEAKFPTALNEALSVYKYLVGQYDPNKIVGYSTSSGCGHMMGMLLKAKEESLPMINSIALLSPSLDVSGVGDSYVANDGRDLLGLKNQGDKLYIPPFTGIKDKSDPRLKNPLLSPVYGTYTSDFPATIINTSTRDLFLSNSSRLYWKLKAADVPAQLDVAEGMWHAFTVYKTIPEAIAARKSAIDFLFRSLNTKKIAQTNEQLANIALVKTFVAEVINEGNIEKVDELWTKDMKWHYSETTLNGIDAYKASLKASIGGAFKDMHLEILDIVPNGDKVTLYFTNSGWNVGSFNGIPPTNKFAKWHGMGLYRIAGGKIAEAWFSEDLLGVYEQLGWIGL
;
A
#
# COMPACT_ATOMS: atom_id res chain seq x y z
N MET A 1 16.46 35.88 15.40
CA MET A 1 17.03 34.65 14.79
C MET A 1 16.95 34.82 13.28
N LYS A 2 18.11 34.90 12.61
CA LYS A 2 18.23 35.19 11.17
C LYS A 2 17.70 34.03 10.35
N THR A 3 16.82 34.34 9.40
CA THR A 3 16.34 33.47 8.32
C THR A 3 17.51 32.85 7.57
N ARG A 4 17.83 31.58 7.86
CA ARG A 4 18.71 30.77 7.02
C ARG A 4 17.95 30.47 5.73
N SER A 5 18.37 31.15 4.68
CA SER A 5 17.86 31.14 3.31
C SER A 5 17.62 29.71 2.78
N LEU A 6 16.44 29.52 2.17
CA LEU A 6 16.11 28.43 1.25
C LEU A 6 17.16 28.38 0.12
N PHE A 7 18.12 27.45 0.21
CA PHE A 7 19.20 27.32 -0.77
C PHE A 7 19.14 26.04 -1.62
N SER A 8 18.05 25.25 -1.57
CA SER A 8 18.05 23.89 -2.16
C SER A 8 17.41 23.74 -3.54
N ALA A 9 16.44 24.58 -3.94
CA ALA A 9 15.72 24.41 -5.20
C ALA A 9 16.42 25.05 -6.43
N SER A 10 17.16 26.15 -6.22
CA SER A 10 17.78 26.92 -7.31
C SER A 10 19.02 26.26 -7.94
N LEU A 11 19.70 25.34 -7.23
CA LEU A 11 20.92 24.68 -7.73
C LEU A 11 20.62 23.49 -8.65
N PHE A 12 19.50 22.80 -8.47
CA PHE A 12 19.10 21.70 -9.36
C PHE A 12 18.81 22.19 -10.78
N ALA A 13 18.20 23.38 -10.89
CA ALA A 13 17.94 24.02 -12.17
C ALA A 13 19.22 24.48 -12.87
N ALA A 14 20.29 24.81 -12.13
CA ALA A 14 21.55 25.29 -12.68
C ALA A 14 22.32 24.22 -13.49
N LEU A 15 22.00 22.93 -13.30
CA LEU A 15 22.59 21.82 -14.06
C LEU A 15 22.19 21.81 -15.54
N PHE A 16 21.09 22.47 -15.89
CA PHE A 16 20.45 22.37 -17.21
C PHE A 16 20.00 23.73 -17.78
N THR A 17 20.49 24.85 -17.25
CA THR A 17 20.15 26.17 -17.80
C THR A 17 21.06 26.55 -18.96
N THR A 18 20.53 26.51 -20.19
CA THR A 18 21.06 27.29 -21.32
C THR A 18 19.95 28.20 -21.85
N GLY A 19 20.07 29.51 -21.63
CA GLY A 19 19.14 30.55 -22.13
C GLY A 19 18.28 31.21 -21.04
N CYS A 20 17.59 32.31 -21.41
CA CYS A 20 16.65 33.05 -20.56
C CYS A 20 15.55 32.11 -20.02
N ALA A 21 15.72 31.61 -18.80
CA ALA A 21 14.73 30.75 -18.17
C ALA A 21 13.54 31.60 -17.70
N SER A 22 12.33 31.23 -18.15
CA SER A 22 11.07 31.69 -17.58
C SER A 22 10.89 31.11 -16.18
N LYS A 23 10.19 31.86 -15.31
CA LYS A 23 9.74 31.35 -14.01
C LYS A 23 8.62 30.34 -14.25
N PHE A 24 8.54 29.32 -13.40
CA PHE A 24 7.51 28.30 -13.49
C PHE A 24 6.10 28.94 -13.39
N PRO A 25 5.23 28.80 -14.41
CA PRO A 25 3.95 29.50 -14.47
C PRO A 25 2.93 28.88 -13.51
N MET A 26 2.26 29.71 -12.70
CA MET A 26 1.15 29.31 -11.84
C MET A 26 0.10 30.42 -11.74
N THR A 27 -1.18 30.07 -11.85
CA THR A 27 -2.29 31.00 -11.61
C THR A 27 -2.41 31.34 -10.12
N GLU A 28 -3.14 32.41 -9.78
CA GLU A 28 -3.42 32.77 -8.38
C GLU A 28 -4.22 31.66 -7.67
N SER A 29 -5.22 31.08 -8.34
CA SER A 29 -5.99 29.96 -7.80
C SER A 29 -5.14 28.73 -7.51
N GLN A 30 -4.16 28.42 -8.39
CA GLN A 30 -3.21 27.33 -8.14
C GLN A 30 -2.32 27.63 -6.94
N GLN A 31 -1.83 28.86 -6.80
CA GLN A 31 -1.03 29.27 -5.64
C GLN A 31 -1.83 29.16 -4.34
N ALA A 32 -3.11 29.52 -4.35
CA ALA A 32 -3.99 29.46 -3.17
C ALA A 32 -4.26 28.02 -2.67
N SER A 33 -4.05 27.00 -3.50
CA SER A 33 -4.23 25.58 -3.14
C SER A 33 -3.03 24.95 -2.42
N MET A 34 -1.91 25.67 -2.31
CA MET A 34 -0.65 25.18 -1.75
C MET A 34 -0.20 26.06 -0.59
N SER A 35 0.66 25.53 0.26
CA SER A 35 1.35 26.30 1.28
C SER A 35 2.26 27.36 0.65
N GLN A 36 2.47 28.46 1.38
CA GLN A 36 3.39 29.51 0.94
C GLN A 36 4.80 28.97 0.72
N ALA A 37 5.26 28.02 1.55
CA ALA A 37 6.56 27.39 1.40
C ALA A 37 6.70 26.62 0.07
N ALA A 38 5.65 25.90 -0.35
CA ALA A 38 5.63 25.24 -1.64
C ALA A 38 5.58 26.24 -2.81
N VAL A 39 4.73 27.27 -2.70
CA VAL A 39 4.64 28.35 -3.70
C VAL A 39 6.00 29.05 -3.88
N ASP A 40 6.65 29.42 -2.78
CA ASP A 40 7.95 30.09 -2.80
C ASP A 40 9.02 29.18 -3.40
N THR A 41 9.01 27.90 -3.03
CA THR A 41 9.91 26.91 -3.60
C THR A 41 9.73 26.80 -5.12
N LEU A 42 8.49 26.66 -5.60
CA LEU A 42 8.15 26.63 -7.03
C LEU A 42 8.61 27.90 -7.77
N LYS A 43 8.52 29.08 -7.14
CA LYS A 43 8.99 30.35 -7.73
C LYS A 43 10.51 30.45 -7.86
N THR A 44 11.28 29.67 -7.09
CA THR A 44 12.75 29.65 -7.18
C THR A 44 13.26 28.75 -8.31
N PHE A 45 12.44 27.82 -8.79
CA PHE A 45 12.82 26.96 -9.91
C PHE A 45 12.82 27.73 -11.23
N LYS A 46 13.83 27.41 -12.04
CA LYS A 46 13.95 27.86 -13.43
C LYS A 46 13.58 26.69 -14.34
N ASP A 47 12.95 26.98 -15.47
CA ASP A 47 12.67 25.95 -16.48
C ASP A 47 13.95 25.22 -16.88
N ILE A 48 13.96 23.90 -16.66
CA ILE A 48 15.05 23.00 -17.02
C ILE A 48 14.86 22.57 -18.47
N ARG A 49 15.81 22.94 -19.36
CA ARG A 49 15.84 22.46 -20.75
C ARG A 49 16.96 21.46 -20.94
N ILE A 50 16.60 20.27 -21.37
CA ILE A 50 17.54 19.16 -21.54
C ILE A 50 17.99 19.06 -22.99
N PRO A 51 19.27 18.72 -23.26
CA PRO A 51 19.78 18.59 -24.61
C PRO A 51 18.91 17.70 -25.50
N LEU A 52 18.83 18.08 -26.78
CA LEU A 52 18.06 17.35 -27.81
C LEU A 52 18.63 15.96 -28.11
N ILE A 53 19.88 15.68 -27.74
CA ILE A 53 20.63 14.46 -28.09
C ILE A 53 20.80 13.57 -26.85
N ASN A 54 20.82 12.25 -27.03
CA ASN A 54 21.15 11.30 -25.96
C ASN A 54 22.56 11.59 -25.41
N PRO A 55 22.71 11.80 -24.09
CA PRO A 55 24.01 12.09 -23.48
C PRO A 55 24.95 10.88 -23.60
N SER A 56 26.25 11.14 -23.73
CA SER A 56 27.27 10.09 -23.61
C SER A 56 27.46 9.68 -22.14
N ASP A 57 28.05 8.51 -21.91
CA ASP A 57 28.37 8.03 -20.55
C ASP A 57 29.20 9.06 -19.76
N ASN A 58 30.18 9.70 -20.39
CA ASN A 58 30.97 10.77 -19.77
C ASN A 58 30.12 11.97 -19.35
N MET A 59 29.11 12.33 -20.15
CA MET A 59 28.19 13.42 -19.80
C MET A 59 27.30 13.02 -18.62
N ILE A 60 26.82 11.77 -18.59
CA ILE A 60 26.05 11.22 -17.46
C ILE A 60 26.88 11.27 -16.17
N LEU A 61 28.14 10.80 -16.21
CA LEU A 61 29.05 10.85 -15.07
C LEU A 61 29.32 12.28 -14.59
N LYS A 62 29.42 13.25 -15.52
CA LYS A 62 29.56 14.67 -15.16
C LYS A 62 28.31 15.20 -14.43
N ILE A 63 27.12 14.89 -14.94
CA ILE A 63 25.85 15.27 -14.29
C ILE A 63 25.75 14.63 -12.90
N ARG A 64 26.03 13.32 -12.79
CA ARG A 64 26.04 12.61 -11.51
C ARG A 64 27.01 13.26 -10.52
N ASN A 65 28.24 13.57 -10.94
CA ASN A 65 29.22 14.19 -10.07
C ASN A 65 28.78 15.56 -9.57
N GLN A 66 28.14 16.38 -10.41
CA GLN A 66 27.61 17.66 -9.98
C GLN A 66 26.45 17.50 -8.98
N PHE A 67 25.52 16.58 -9.25
CA PHE A 67 24.44 16.23 -8.34
C PHE A 67 24.99 15.73 -6.98
N ALA A 68 26.01 14.87 -6.99
CA ALA A 68 26.65 14.37 -5.77
C ALA A 68 27.31 15.48 -4.93
N GLN A 69 27.79 16.58 -5.53
CA GLN A 69 28.27 17.73 -4.76
C GLN A 69 27.13 18.44 -4.00
N LEU A 70 25.94 18.52 -4.61
CA LEU A 70 24.75 19.07 -3.95
C LEU A 70 24.33 18.20 -2.77
N GLU A 71 24.28 16.89 -2.98
CA GLU A 71 23.96 15.94 -1.92
C GLU A 71 24.96 15.99 -0.77
N LYS A 72 26.27 16.19 -1.04
CA LYS A 72 27.27 16.35 0.03
C LYS A 72 27.00 17.54 0.94
N VAL A 73 26.60 18.70 0.37
CA VAL A 73 26.21 19.87 1.16
C VAL A 73 24.99 19.55 2.02
N GLN A 74 24.00 18.88 1.42
CA GLN A 74 22.76 18.53 2.10
C GLN A 74 22.97 17.48 3.21
N LEU A 75 23.83 16.50 2.95
CA LEU A 75 24.25 15.49 3.91
C LEU A 75 24.92 16.16 5.12
N ALA A 76 25.86 17.07 4.92
CA ALA A 76 26.51 17.79 6.01
C ALA A 76 25.49 18.53 6.91
N GLN A 77 24.49 19.17 6.31
CA GLN A 77 23.39 19.80 7.06
C GLN A 77 22.53 18.78 7.82
N ASN A 78 22.21 17.65 7.19
CA ASN A 78 21.43 16.58 7.82
C ASN A 78 22.19 15.94 8.99
N MET A 79 23.50 15.78 8.88
CA MET A 79 24.34 15.25 9.96
C MET A 79 24.36 16.18 11.17
N ASP A 80 24.39 17.50 10.96
CA ASP A 80 24.34 18.50 12.05
C ASP A 80 22.96 18.56 12.72
N GLU A 81 21.89 18.53 11.93
CA GLU A 81 20.51 18.69 12.39
C GLU A 81 19.93 17.41 13.00
N LEU A 82 20.00 16.29 12.28
CA LEU A 82 19.35 15.02 12.66
C LEU A 82 20.25 14.13 13.52
N LYS A 83 21.57 14.39 13.50
CA LYS A 83 22.62 13.68 14.24
C LYS A 83 22.51 12.15 14.18
N PRO A 84 22.30 11.54 12.99
CA PRO A 84 22.29 10.11 12.87
C PRO A 84 23.71 9.55 13.01
N THR A 85 23.82 8.28 13.38
CA THR A 85 25.05 7.50 13.17
C THR A 85 24.93 6.73 11.88
N ILE A 86 25.88 6.88 10.97
CA ILE A 86 25.95 6.12 9.72
C ILE A 86 27.14 5.16 9.81
N THR A 87 26.89 3.87 9.63
CA THR A 87 27.93 2.83 9.61
C THR A 87 27.93 2.15 8.26
N ASP A 88 29.10 2.14 7.60
CA ASP A 88 29.29 1.46 6.33
C ASP A 88 29.47 -0.04 6.57
N THR A 89 28.77 -0.86 5.78
CA THR A 89 28.93 -2.31 5.79
C THR A 89 28.82 -2.89 4.39
N LEU A 90 29.32 -4.12 4.25
CA LEU A 90 29.07 -4.96 3.08
C LEU A 90 28.11 -6.09 3.50
N ILE A 91 27.05 -6.29 2.72
CA ILE A 91 26.13 -7.43 2.85
C ILE A 91 26.20 -8.19 1.53
N ASP A 92 26.74 -9.42 1.57
CA ASP A 92 27.00 -10.23 0.37
C ASP A 92 27.77 -9.48 -0.74
N GLY A 93 28.74 -8.65 -0.33
CA GLY A 93 29.55 -7.83 -1.23
C GLY A 93 28.87 -6.55 -1.73
N VAL A 94 27.61 -6.32 -1.38
CA VAL A 94 26.85 -5.12 -1.71
C VAL A 94 27.05 -4.05 -0.63
N LYS A 95 27.29 -2.81 -1.04
CA LYS A 95 27.45 -1.68 -0.12
C LYS A 95 26.11 -1.29 0.50
N VAL A 96 26.12 -1.15 1.83
CA VAL A 96 24.96 -0.74 2.60
C VAL A 96 25.40 0.25 3.67
N HIS A 97 24.68 1.36 3.78
CA HIS A 97 24.82 2.28 4.91
C HIS A 97 23.75 1.96 5.94
N VAL A 98 24.18 1.62 7.16
CA VAL A 98 23.28 1.43 8.29
C VAL A 98 23.09 2.78 8.98
N ILE A 99 21.94 3.40 8.76
CA ILE A 99 21.55 4.68 9.34
C ILE A 99 20.82 4.41 10.65
N THR A 100 21.41 4.82 11.77
CA THR A 100 20.79 4.74 13.10
C THR A 100 20.39 6.15 13.55
N PRO A 101 19.10 6.41 13.82
CA PRO A 101 18.66 7.72 14.30
C PRO A 101 19.27 8.04 15.67
N GLN A 102 19.40 9.33 16.00
CA GLN A 102 20.01 9.79 17.26
C GLN A 102 19.37 9.14 18.50
N THR A 103 18.05 8.95 18.46
CA THR A 103 17.29 8.26 19.51
C THR A 103 16.60 7.04 18.93
N LEU A 104 16.99 5.85 19.40
CA LEU A 104 16.33 4.59 19.09
C LEU A 104 15.57 4.09 20.32
N LYS A 105 14.24 4.18 20.29
CA LYS A 105 13.39 3.76 21.41
C LYS A 105 13.50 2.25 21.65
N PRO A 106 13.45 1.75 22.90
CA PRO A 106 13.58 0.32 23.22
C PRO A 106 12.63 -0.58 22.41
N GLU A 107 11.38 -0.15 22.23
CA GLU A 107 10.35 -0.86 21.47
C GLU A 107 10.62 -0.96 19.96
N ASN A 108 11.57 -0.18 19.43
CA ASN A 108 11.94 -0.17 18.02
C ASN A 108 13.25 -0.92 17.74
N ARG A 109 13.92 -1.46 18.75
CA ARG A 109 15.25 -2.09 18.58
C ARG A 109 15.23 -3.37 17.75
N ASP A 110 14.09 -4.05 17.72
CA ASP A 110 13.87 -5.29 16.96
C ASP A 110 13.18 -5.05 15.61
N LYS A 111 12.88 -3.78 15.28
CA LYS A 111 12.30 -3.37 14.00
C LYS A 111 13.35 -2.66 13.17
N ILE A 112 13.38 -2.96 11.87
CA ILE A 112 14.31 -2.32 10.94
C ILE A 112 13.56 -1.80 9.73
N ALA A 113 14.19 -0.87 9.03
CA ALA A 113 13.73 -0.42 7.73
C ALA A 113 14.75 -0.77 6.63
N TYR A 114 14.26 -1.04 5.43
CA TYR A 114 15.07 -1.21 4.24
C TYR A 114 14.77 -0.08 3.25
N TYR A 115 15.80 0.67 2.87
CA TYR A 115 15.69 1.83 2.00
C TYR A 115 16.44 1.61 0.69
N ILE A 116 15.78 1.97 -0.43
CA ILE A 116 16.39 2.04 -1.75
C ILE A 116 16.17 3.44 -2.32
N HIS A 117 17.26 4.13 -2.62
CA HIS A 117 17.23 5.54 -3.03
C HIS A 117 16.77 5.75 -4.47
N GLY A 118 16.38 6.99 -4.78
CA GLY A 118 15.96 7.41 -6.12
C GLY A 118 17.11 7.86 -7.01
N GLY A 119 16.83 8.71 -8.00
CA GLY A 119 17.86 9.29 -8.87
C GLY A 119 17.92 8.69 -10.28
N GLY A 120 16.80 8.18 -10.80
CA GLY A 120 16.67 7.77 -12.20
C GLY A 120 17.67 6.68 -12.61
N TYR A 121 18.08 5.82 -11.66
CA TYR A 121 19.05 4.73 -11.85
C TYR A 121 20.50 5.16 -12.16
N VAL A 122 20.75 6.45 -12.36
CA VAL A 122 22.05 6.99 -12.79
C VAL A 122 22.67 7.94 -11.78
N MET A 123 21.96 8.32 -10.72
CA MET A 123 22.41 9.21 -9.65
C MET A 123 21.67 8.88 -8.35
N GLY A 124 21.83 9.72 -7.33
CA GLY A 124 21.37 9.45 -5.97
C GLY A 124 22.46 8.84 -5.12
N SER A 125 22.21 8.79 -3.81
CA SER A 125 23.07 8.10 -2.86
C SER A 125 22.23 7.45 -1.76
N ALA A 126 22.78 6.40 -1.16
CA ALA A 126 22.18 5.75 0.00
C ALA A 126 22.16 6.61 1.28
N THR A 127 22.72 7.83 1.23
CA THR A 127 22.62 8.82 2.31
C THR A 127 21.88 10.08 1.86
N ASP A 128 20.99 9.96 0.87
CA ASP A 128 20.16 11.07 0.44
C ASP A 128 19.25 11.60 1.56
N GLN A 129 18.69 12.79 1.33
CA GLN A 129 17.85 13.45 2.33
C GLN A 129 16.57 12.68 2.65
N THR A 130 15.98 11.98 1.69
CA THR A 130 14.77 11.18 1.92
C THR A 130 15.05 10.01 2.86
N GLY A 131 16.15 9.29 2.62
CA GLY A 131 16.66 8.20 3.44
C GLY A 131 16.85 8.64 4.90
N LEU A 132 17.56 9.76 5.09
CA LEU A 132 17.88 10.30 6.41
C LEU A 132 16.64 10.83 7.16
N LEU A 133 15.74 11.54 6.46
CA LEU A 133 14.51 12.05 7.08
C LEU A 133 13.59 10.91 7.51
N MET A 134 13.33 9.96 6.62
CA MET A 134 12.48 8.82 6.97
C MET A 134 13.10 7.97 8.07
N ALA A 135 14.41 7.74 8.10
CA ALA A 135 15.06 7.03 9.20
C ALA A 135 14.91 7.75 10.54
N HIS A 136 15.08 9.08 10.55
CA HIS A 136 14.88 9.93 11.71
C HIS A 136 13.42 9.93 12.20
N GLU A 137 12.47 10.18 11.29
CA GLU A 137 11.06 10.35 11.60
C GLU A 137 10.36 9.00 11.92
N LEU A 138 10.76 7.90 11.28
CA LEU A 138 10.35 6.54 11.67
C LEU A 138 10.96 6.15 13.02
N GLY A 139 12.15 6.64 13.35
CA GLY A 139 12.88 6.22 14.55
C GLY A 139 13.26 4.74 14.50
N LEU A 140 13.60 4.21 13.32
CA LEU A 140 14.05 2.85 13.07
C LEU A 140 15.49 2.85 12.55
N LYS A 141 16.23 1.76 12.81
CA LYS A 141 17.50 1.51 12.13
C LYS A 141 17.20 1.17 10.67
N THR A 142 17.77 1.95 9.75
CA THR A 142 17.57 1.77 8.31
C THR A 142 18.81 1.16 7.67
N TYR A 143 18.63 0.05 6.96
CA TYR A 143 19.59 -0.50 6.01
C TYR A 143 19.36 0.19 4.67
N SER A 144 20.27 1.07 4.26
CA SER A 144 20.16 1.85 3.04
C SER A 144 21.09 1.30 1.96
N LEU A 145 20.50 0.83 0.86
CA LEU A 145 21.21 0.17 -0.23
C LEU A 145 21.96 1.19 -1.11
N ASP A 146 23.29 1.07 -1.18
CA ASP A 146 24.17 1.82 -2.10
C ASP A 146 24.42 0.99 -3.36
N TYR A 147 23.39 0.87 -4.20
CA TYR A 147 23.41 0.02 -5.39
C TYR A 147 24.25 0.61 -6.53
N THR A 148 24.79 -0.25 -7.38
CA THR A 148 25.62 0.16 -8.51
C THR A 148 24.76 0.88 -9.57
N LEU A 149 25.17 2.10 -9.92
CA LEU A 149 24.45 2.96 -10.84
C LEU A 149 24.80 2.71 -12.32
N ALA A 150 23.89 3.10 -13.20
CA ALA A 150 24.14 3.15 -14.64
C ALA A 150 24.84 4.46 -15.04
N PRO A 151 25.78 4.46 -16.00
CA PRO A 151 25.98 3.44 -17.03
C PRO A 151 26.94 2.29 -16.66
N GLU A 152 27.62 2.34 -15.51
CA GLU A 152 28.58 1.32 -15.10
C GLU A 152 27.94 -0.05 -14.96
N ALA A 153 26.72 -0.10 -14.44
CA ALA A 153 25.89 -1.29 -14.39
C ALA A 153 24.54 -1.07 -15.07
N LYS A 154 24.06 -2.10 -15.76
CA LYS A 154 22.72 -2.12 -16.39
C LYS A 154 21.79 -3.03 -15.61
N PHE A 155 20.50 -2.88 -15.82
CA PHE A 155 19.49 -3.84 -15.39
C PHE A 155 19.89 -5.27 -15.85
N PRO A 156 19.83 -6.31 -14.98
CA PRO A 156 19.26 -6.32 -13.64
C PRO A 156 20.27 -6.19 -12.47
N THR A 157 21.47 -5.63 -12.67
CA THR A 157 22.55 -5.63 -11.64
C THR A 157 22.09 -5.06 -10.30
N ALA A 158 21.60 -3.83 -10.26
CA ALA A 158 21.10 -3.18 -9.04
C ALA A 158 19.89 -3.91 -8.43
N LEU A 159 19.05 -4.55 -9.24
CA LEU A 159 17.94 -5.38 -8.75
C LEU A 159 18.47 -6.61 -8.00
N ASN A 160 19.50 -7.27 -8.54
CA ASN A 160 20.12 -8.43 -7.90
C ASN A 160 20.88 -8.06 -6.62
N GLU A 161 21.53 -6.89 -6.60
CA GLU A 161 22.12 -6.33 -5.38
C GLU A 161 21.05 -6.07 -4.31
N ALA A 162 19.94 -5.43 -4.69
CA ALA A 162 18.81 -5.20 -3.79
C ALA A 162 18.23 -6.51 -3.23
N LEU A 163 18.09 -7.54 -4.06
CA LEU A 163 17.61 -8.86 -3.66
C LEU A 163 18.60 -9.59 -2.73
N SER A 164 19.91 -9.42 -2.95
CA SER A 164 20.95 -10.03 -2.11
C SER A 164 20.89 -9.47 -0.68
N VAL A 165 20.81 -8.14 -0.55
CA VAL A 165 20.62 -7.49 0.75
C VAL A 165 19.29 -7.89 1.38
N TYR A 166 18.21 -7.95 0.59
CA TYR A 166 16.91 -8.40 1.08
C TYR A 166 16.95 -9.82 1.67
N LYS A 167 17.55 -10.78 0.96
CA LYS A 167 17.73 -12.17 1.43
C LYS A 167 18.43 -12.23 2.77
N TYR A 168 19.50 -11.45 2.93
CA TYR A 168 20.19 -11.32 4.20
C TYR A 168 19.26 -10.78 5.28
N LEU A 169 18.56 -9.66 5.03
CA LEU A 169 17.70 -9.03 6.04
C LEU A 169 16.57 -9.92 6.50
N VAL A 170 15.85 -10.58 5.59
CA VAL A 170 14.76 -11.52 5.97
C VAL A 170 15.26 -12.82 6.59
N GLY A 171 16.55 -13.15 6.44
CA GLY A 171 17.20 -14.25 7.15
C GLY A 171 17.68 -13.89 8.56
N GLN A 172 17.96 -12.60 8.82
CA GLN A 172 18.46 -12.11 10.11
C GLN A 172 17.36 -11.54 11.02
N TYR A 173 16.27 -11.04 10.43
CA TYR A 173 15.18 -10.39 11.15
C TYR A 173 13.85 -11.07 10.83
N ASP A 174 12.90 -11.02 11.78
CA ASP A 174 11.51 -11.39 11.53
C ASP A 174 10.95 -10.50 10.40
N PRO A 175 10.54 -11.06 9.24
CA PRO A 175 10.02 -10.28 8.12
C PRO A 175 8.84 -9.39 8.50
N ASN A 176 8.04 -9.77 9.51
CA ASN A 176 6.93 -8.95 10.01
C ASN A 176 7.37 -7.71 10.80
N LYS A 177 8.66 -7.58 11.10
CA LYS A 177 9.29 -6.41 11.77
C LYS A 177 10.18 -5.60 10.83
N ILE A 178 10.19 -5.93 9.54
CA ILE A 178 10.89 -5.18 8.51
C ILE A 178 9.86 -4.35 7.74
N VAL A 179 10.12 -3.04 7.62
CA VAL A 179 9.39 -2.16 6.70
C VAL A 179 10.29 -1.72 5.56
N GLY A 180 9.73 -1.51 4.38
CA GLY A 180 10.45 -0.93 3.24
C GLY A 180 10.05 0.52 3.03
N TYR A 181 10.97 1.34 2.55
CA TYR A 181 10.57 2.58 1.89
C TYR A 181 11.53 2.91 0.76
N SER A 182 11.07 3.73 -0.18
CA SER A 182 11.88 4.11 -1.33
C SER A 182 11.32 5.36 -1.99
N THR A 183 12.10 5.99 -2.86
CA THR A 183 11.64 7.13 -3.66
C THR A 183 11.97 6.98 -5.14
N SER A 184 11.10 7.49 -6.02
CA SER A 184 11.36 7.57 -7.46
C SER A 184 11.77 6.22 -8.07
N SER A 185 12.90 6.13 -8.76
CA SER A 185 13.48 4.90 -9.33
C SER A 185 13.76 3.81 -8.29
N GLY A 186 14.04 4.17 -7.05
CA GLY A 186 14.20 3.22 -5.95
C GLY A 186 12.92 2.43 -5.67
N CYS A 187 11.75 3.03 -5.94
CA CYS A 187 10.47 2.32 -5.88
C CYS A 187 10.37 1.23 -6.95
N GLY A 188 10.90 1.47 -8.14
CA GLY A 188 11.01 0.47 -9.20
C GLY A 188 11.87 -0.72 -8.74
N HIS A 189 13.03 -0.44 -8.13
CA HIS A 189 13.88 -1.48 -7.53
C HIS A 189 13.19 -2.23 -6.39
N MET A 190 12.58 -1.52 -5.43
CA MET A 190 11.87 -2.12 -4.30
C MET A 190 10.76 -3.08 -4.77
N MET A 191 9.92 -2.61 -5.69
CA MET A 191 8.80 -3.40 -6.21
C MET A 191 9.27 -4.56 -7.08
N GLY A 192 10.23 -4.32 -7.98
CA GLY A 192 10.83 -5.39 -8.80
C GLY A 192 11.51 -6.46 -7.94
N MET A 193 12.19 -6.04 -6.87
CA MET A 193 12.86 -6.94 -5.93
C MET A 193 11.84 -7.76 -5.15
N LEU A 194 10.74 -7.17 -4.67
CA LEU A 194 9.68 -7.93 -3.97
C LEU A 194 8.98 -8.93 -4.90
N LEU A 195 8.74 -8.56 -6.16
CA LEU A 195 8.24 -9.48 -7.18
C LEU A 195 9.22 -10.65 -7.37
N LYS A 196 10.51 -10.36 -7.47
CA LYS A 196 11.54 -11.40 -7.60
C LYS A 196 11.65 -12.28 -6.34
N ALA A 197 11.57 -11.68 -5.17
CA ALA A 197 11.56 -12.37 -3.89
C ALA A 197 10.39 -13.34 -3.80
N LYS A 198 9.21 -12.95 -4.32
CA LYS A 198 8.03 -13.81 -4.41
C LYS A 198 8.25 -14.99 -5.38
N GLU A 199 8.83 -14.75 -6.56
CA GLU A 199 9.22 -15.82 -7.49
C GLU A 199 10.16 -16.84 -6.83
N GLU A 200 11.04 -16.37 -5.94
CA GLU A 200 11.99 -17.19 -5.19
C GLU A 200 11.44 -17.71 -3.85
N SER A 201 10.14 -17.56 -3.59
CA SER A 201 9.47 -18.01 -2.36
C SER A 201 10.10 -17.46 -1.06
N LEU A 202 10.70 -16.27 -1.12
CA LEU A 202 11.18 -15.57 0.07
C LEU A 202 10.01 -14.96 0.85
N PRO A 203 10.10 -14.88 2.19
CA PRO A 203 9.06 -14.24 2.98
C PRO A 203 8.91 -12.76 2.61
N MET A 204 7.67 -12.29 2.55
CA MET A 204 7.36 -10.87 2.32
C MET A 204 7.52 -10.07 3.61
N ILE A 205 8.08 -8.86 3.50
CA ILE A 205 8.18 -7.91 4.62
C ILE A 205 6.81 -7.36 5.03
N ASN A 206 6.74 -6.68 6.18
CA ASN A 206 5.48 -6.23 6.76
C ASN A 206 4.70 -5.28 5.83
N SER A 207 5.34 -4.17 5.47
CA SER A 207 4.73 -3.07 4.72
C SER A 207 5.79 -2.22 4.04
N ILE A 208 5.38 -1.45 3.03
CA ILE A 208 6.25 -0.56 2.27
C ILE A 208 5.64 0.83 2.03
N ALA A 209 6.49 1.85 1.97
CA ALA A 209 6.13 3.20 1.56
C ALA A 209 6.85 3.60 0.26
N LEU A 210 6.07 3.91 -0.77
CA LEU A 210 6.55 4.30 -2.09
C LEU A 210 6.35 5.80 -2.31
N LEU A 211 7.43 6.56 -2.35
CA LEU A 211 7.39 8.03 -2.45
C LEU A 211 7.66 8.49 -3.89
N SER A 212 6.63 8.97 -4.58
CA SER A 212 6.65 9.34 -6.00
C SER A 212 7.21 8.21 -6.90
N PRO A 213 6.61 7.02 -6.91
CA PRO A 213 7.22 5.84 -7.50
C PRO A 213 7.32 5.87 -9.04
N SER A 214 8.52 5.59 -9.57
CA SER A 214 8.71 5.28 -10.99
C SER A 214 8.59 3.77 -11.19
N LEU A 215 7.55 3.32 -11.89
CA LEU A 215 7.16 1.90 -12.01
C LEU A 215 6.96 1.45 -13.46
N ASP A 216 7.16 2.35 -14.41
CA ASP A 216 7.00 2.11 -15.84
C ASP A 216 8.03 2.91 -16.64
N VAL A 217 9.12 2.23 -17.03
CA VAL A 217 10.17 2.86 -17.84
C VAL A 217 9.77 3.00 -19.32
N SER A 218 8.64 2.44 -19.76
CA SER A 218 8.15 2.64 -21.13
C SER A 218 7.51 4.02 -21.32
N GLY A 219 7.18 4.73 -20.23
CA GLY A 219 6.62 6.08 -20.30
C GLY A 219 5.12 6.10 -20.61
N VAL A 220 4.38 5.07 -20.20
CA VAL A 220 2.92 5.00 -20.36
C VAL A 220 2.21 5.62 -19.15
N GLY A 221 1.18 6.43 -19.43
CA GLY A 221 0.24 6.97 -18.45
C GLY A 221 -0.16 8.41 -18.73
N ASP A 222 -1.40 8.77 -18.41
CA ASP A 222 -1.96 10.10 -18.70
C ASP A 222 -1.12 11.23 -18.09
N SER A 223 -0.63 11.07 -16.85
CA SER A 223 0.22 12.08 -16.21
C SER A 223 1.57 12.23 -16.90
N TYR A 224 2.09 11.20 -17.56
CA TYR A 224 3.35 11.27 -18.29
C TYR A 224 3.26 12.23 -19.50
N VAL A 225 2.03 12.49 -19.98
CA VAL A 225 1.73 13.48 -21.02
C VAL A 225 1.22 14.78 -20.39
N ALA A 226 0.19 14.70 -19.56
CA ALA A 226 -0.50 15.87 -19.01
C ALA A 226 0.33 16.68 -18.01
N ASN A 227 1.32 16.06 -17.35
CA ASN A 227 2.23 16.73 -16.42
C ASN A 227 3.62 17.00 -17.01
N ASP A 228 3.87 16.68 -18.29
CA ASP A 228 5.11 17.09 -18.94
C ASP A 228 5.19 18.62 -18.98
N GLY A 229 6.26 19.19 -18.43
CA GLY A 229 6.40 20.64 -18.22
C GLY A 229 5.61 21.22 -17.03
N ARG A 230 4.79 20.42 -16.34
CA ARG A 230 4.19 20.79 -15.03
C ARG A 230 4.98 20.26 -13.85
N ASP A 231 5.70 19.17 -14.05
CA ASP A 231 6.67 18.63 -13.11
C ASP A 231 8.05 19.25 -13.34
N LEU A 232 8.72 19.63 -12.26
CA LEU A 232 10.03 20.26 -12.28
C LEU A 232 11.18 19.25 -12.24
N LEU A 233 10.95 18.08 -11.65
CA LEU A 233 11.97 17.04 -11.47
C LEU A 233 11.68 15.83 -12.35
N GLY A 234 10.41 15.58 -12.67
CA GLY A 234 9.99 14.58 -13.64
C GLY A 234 9.75 15.16 -15.04
N LEU A 235 10.79 15.26 -15.87
CA LEU A 235 10.58 15.60 -17.30
C LEU A 235 10.60 14.34 -18.15
N LYS A 236 9.67 14.23 -19.11
CA LYS A 236 9.59 13.09 -20.03
C LYS A 236 10.94 12.86 -20.75
N ASN A 237 11.56 13.95 -21.21
CA ASN A 237 12.87 13.89 -21.88
C ASN A 237 14.02 13.44 -20.96
N GLN A 238 13.94 13.65 -19.64
CA GLN A 238 14.93 13.10 -18.69
C GLN A 238 14.88 11.59 -18.70
N GLY A 239 13.68 11.03 -18.47
CA GLY A 239 13.45 9.60 -18.47
C GLY A 239 13.95 8.98 -19.77
N ASP A 240 13.42 9.48 -20.89
CA ASP A 240 13.60 8.88 -22.21
C ASP A 240 15.06 8.87 -22.70
N LYS A 241 15.89 9.83 -22.26
CA LYS A 241 17.25 10.01 -22.79
C LYS A 241 18.36 9.81 -21.76
N LEU A 242 18.17 10.34 -20.55
CA LEU A 242 19.22 10.38 -19.51
C LEU A 242 19.19 9.14 -18.61
N TYR A 243 18.02 8.54 -18.40
CA TYR A 243 17.85 7.47 -17.39
C TYR A 243 17.67 6.10 -18.04
N ILE A 244 16.70 5.97 -18.94
CA ILE A 244 16.27 4.65 -19.42
C ILE A 244 17.32 3.97 -20.31
N PRO A 245 17.91 4.62 -21.32
CA PRO A 245 18.91 3.98 -22.17
C PRO A 245 20.17 3.50 -21.44
N PRO A 246 20.84 4.30 -20.57
CA PRO A 246 22.01 3.81 -19.86
C PRO A 246 21.66 2.73 -18.85
N PHE A 247 20.49 2.79 -18.20
CA PHE A 247 20.05 1.77 -17.25
C PHE A 247 19.68 0.44 -17.90
N THR A 248 18.94 0.48 -19.00
CA THR A 248 18.38 -0.74 -19.62
C THR A 248 19.21 -1.28 -20.78
N GLY A 249 20.05 -0.44 -21.38
CA GLY A 249 20.67 -0.72 -22.68
C GLY A 249 19.69 -0.63 -23.87
N ILE A 250 18.43 -0.23 -23.64
CA ILE A 250 17.37 -0.17 -24.65
C ILE A 250 17.13 1.28 -25.05
N LYS A 251 17.22 1.56 -26.36
CA LYS A 251 16.97 2.91 -26.92
C LYS A 251 15.58 3.07 -27.52
N ASP A 252 15.00 1.97 -28.00
CA ASP A 252 13.65 1.97 -28.58
C ASP A 252 12.60 1.91 -27.47
N LYS A 253 11.80 2.97 -27.34
CA LYS A 253 10.73 3.06 -26.33
C LYS A 253 9.57 2.10 -26.58
N SER A 254 9.45 1.56 -27.80
CA SER A 254 8.45 0.55 -28.14
C SER A 254 8.89 -0.88 -27.82
N ASP A 255 10.14 -1.07 -27.39
CA ASP A 255 10.69 -2.40 -27.09
C ASP A 255 9.88 -3.09 -25.97
N PRO A 256 9.33 -4.29 -26.21
CA PRO A 256 8.47 -4.98 -25.27
C PRO A 256 9.19 -5.34 -23.96
N ARG A 257 10.53 -5.43 -23.96
CA ARG A 257 11.32 -5.73 -22.75
C ARG A 257 11.20 -4.63 -21.70
N LEU A 258 10.87 -3.39 -22.07
CA LEU A 258 10.59 -2.31 -21.14
C LEU A 258 9.36 -2.59 -20.25
N LYS A 259 8.50 -3.54 -20.65
CA LYS A 259 7.33 -3.99 -19.88
C LYS A 259 7.60 -5.22 -19.01
N ASN A 260 8.85 -5.68 -18.91
CA ASN A 260 9.23 -6.74 -17.97
C ASN A 260 8.81 -6.33 -16.54
N PRO A 261 8.00 -7.13 -15.81
CA PRO A 261 7.54 -6.81 -14.45
C PRO A 261 8.64 -6.51 -13.43
N LEU A 262 9.84 -7.08 -13.59
CA LEU A 262 10.96 -6.82 -12.69
C LEU A 262 11.63 -5.46 -12.95
N LEU A 263 11.39 -4.88 -14.13
CA LEU A 263 11.90 -3.57 -14.57
C LEU A 263 10.81 -2.48 -14.45
N SER A 264 9.58 -2.81 -14.84
CA SER A 264 8.39 -1.96 -14.79
C SER A 264 7.31 -2.67 -13.97
N PRO A 265 7.35 -2.59 -12.63
CA PRO A 265 6.47 -3.35 -11.73
C PRO A 265 4.99 -3.06 -11.88
N VAL A 266 4.61 -1.95 -12.54
CA VAL A 266 3.21 -1.70 -12.90
C VAL A 266 2.61 -2.81 -13.78
N TYR A 267 3.45 -3.60 -14.48
CA TYR A 267 3.03 -4.75 -15.29
C TYR A 267 3.02 -6.07 -14.52
N GLY A 268 3.47 -6.09 -13.26
CA GLY A 268 3.44 -7.29 -12.42
C GLY A 268 2.06 -7.75 -11.99
N THR A 269 2.03 -8.97 -11.46
CA THR A 269 0.86 -9.61 -10.83
C THR A 269 1.03 -9.59 -9.33
N TYR A 270 -0.03 -9.22 -8.62
CA TYR A 270 -0.06 -9.10 -7.17
C TYR A 270 -1.13 -10.02 -6.59
N THR A 271 -0.92 -10.47 -5.35
CA THR A 271 -1.83 -11.32 -4.58
C THR A 271 -1.85 -10.83 -3.13
N SER A 272 -2.84 -11.23 -2.36
CA SER A 272 -3.14 -10.68 -1.02
C SER A 272 -2.03 -10.84 0.03
N ASP A 273 -1.04 -11.69 -0.22
CA ASP A 273 0.16 -11.87 0.60
C ASP A 273 1.28 -10.85 0.31
N PHE A 274 1.10 -9.95 -0.65
CA PHE A 274 2.04 -8.85 -0.91
C PHE A 274 2.07 -7.85 0.28
N PRO A 275 3.21 -7.17 0.56
CA PRO A 275 3.28 -6.21 1.65
C PRO A 275 2.23 -5.10 1.57
N ALA A 276 1.66 -4.71 2.71
CA ALA A 276 0.78 -3.55 2.79
C ALA A 276 1.53 -2.32 2.28
N THR A 277 0.91 -1.54 1.38
CA THR A 277 1.64 -0.52 0.60
C THR A 277 0.97 0.84 0.71
N ILE A 278 1.72 1.85 1.14
CA ILE A 278 1.33 3.26 0.96
C ILE A 278 2.08 3.86 -0.21
N ILE A 279 1.37 4.61 -1.03
CA ILE A 279 1.87 5.29 -2.21
C ILE A 279 1.64 6.79 -2.02
N ASN A 280 2.71 7.58 -2.02
CA ASN A 280 2.62 9.04 -2.07
C ASN A 280 2.95 9.54 -3.47
N THR A 281 2.18 10.50 -3.96
CA THR A 281 2.39 11.16 -5.24
C THR A 281 1.75 12.55 -5.18
N SER A 282 1.78 13.31 -6.26
CA SER A 282 1.13 14.61 -6.32
C SER A 282 0.45 14.90 -7.65
N THR A 283 -0.37 15.95 -7.69
CA THR A 283 -1.13 16.31 -8.91
C THR A 283 -0.26 16.86 -10.04
N ARG A 284 0.97 17.30 -9.75
CA ARG A 284 1.96 17.66 -10.78
C ARG A 284 3.04 16.61 -11.01
N ASP A 285 3.05 15.50 -10.29
CA ASP A 285 4.03 14.42 -10.49
C ASP A 285 3.84 13.79 -11.88
N LEU A 286 4.92 13.70 -12.66
CA LEU A 286 4.94 13.00 -13.94
C LEU A 286 4.52 11.53 -13.78
N PHE A 287 4.82 10.93 -12.63
CA PHE A 287 4.52 9.54 -12.32
C PHE A 287 3.21 9.33 -11.55
N LEU A 288 2.31 10.32 -11.46
CA LEU A 288 0.98 10.13 -10.87
C LEU A 288 0.22 8.91 -11.43
N SER A 289 0.27 8.68 -12.73
CA SER A 289 -0.34 7.50 -13.36
C SER A 289 0.35 6.19 -12.98
N ASN A 290 1.65 6.19 -12.64
CA ASN A 290 2.32 4.98 -12.14
C ASN A 290 1.74 4.61 -10.77
N SER A 291 1.62 5.60 -9.89
CA SER A 291 1.02 5.48 -8.56
C SER A 291 -0.42 4.97 -8.62
N SER A 292 -1.27 5.60 -9.45
CA SER A 292 -2.68 5.21 -9.60
C SER A 292 -2.84 3.80 -10.18
N ARG A 293 -2.06 3.46 -11.23
CA ARG A 293 -2.11 2.12 -11.84
C ARG A 293 -1.69 1.01 -10.86
N LEU A 294 -0.63 1.25 -10.07
CA LEU A 294 -0.23 0.29 -9.04
C LEU A 294 -1.29 0.17 -7.95
N TYR A 295 -1.82 1.29 -7.45
CA TYR A 295 -2.84 1.30 -6.41
C TYR A 295 -4.04 0.41 -6.77
N TRP A 296 -4.60 0.58 -7.97
CA TRP A 296 -5.75 -0.23 -8.42
C TRP A 296 -5.40 -1.72 -8.57
N LYS A 297 -4.18 -2.06 -8.98
CA LYS A 297 -3.71 -3.44 -9.03
C LYS A 297 -3.61 -4.08 -7.64
N LEU A 298 -3.08 -3.35 -6.66
CA LEU A 298 -3.01 -3.81 -5.28
C LEU A 298 -4.40 -3.98 -4.67
N LYS A 299 -5.30 -3.00 -4.92
CA LYS A 299 -6.70 -3.06 -4.47
C LYS A 299 -7.46 -4.25 -5.08
N ALA A 300 -7.24 -4.56 -6.35
CA ALA A 300 -7.85 -5.70 -7.02
C ALA A 300 -7.29 -7.06 -6.56
N ALA A 301 -6.12 -7.06 -5.93
CA ALA A 301 -5.46 -8.24 -5.37
C ALA A 301 -5.69 -8.39 -3.85
N ASP A 302 -6.61 -7.62 -3.27
CA ASP A 302 -6.88 -7.57 -1.83
C ASP A 302 -5.65 -7.28 -0.96
N VAL A 303 -4.68 -6.54 -1.50
CA VAL A 303 -3.53 -6.04 -0.75
C VAL A 303 -3.94 -4.74 -0.03
N PRO A 304 -3.70 -4.60 1.29
CA PRO A 304 -3.94 -3.34 1.98
C PRO A 304 -3.11 -2.21 1.34
N ALA A 305 -3.79 -1.25 0.73
CA ALA A 305 -3.16 -0.17 -0.02
C ALA A 305 -3.75 1.20 0.33
N GLN A 306 -2.89 2.22 0.42
CA GLN A 306 -3.28 3.63 0.58
C GLN A 306 -2.60 4.46 -0.51
N LEU A 307 -3.34 5.38 -1.13
CA LEU A 307 -2.81 6.34 -2.11
C LEU A 307 -3.07 7.76 -1.61
N ASP A 308 -1.99 8.49 -1.32
CA ASP A 308 -2.08 9.92 -1.00
C ASP A 308 -1.60 10.74 -2.19
N VAL A 309 -2.46 11.65 -2.65
CA VAL A 309 -2.16 12.58 -3.74
C VAL A 309 -2.12 14.00 -3.17
N ALA A 310 -0.93 14.58 -3.04
CA ALA A 310 -0.77 15.95 -2.58
C ALA A 310 -1.07 16.95 -3.70
N GLU A 311 -1.94 17.92 -3.43
CA GLU A 311 -2.27 18.97 -4.42
C GLU A 311 -1.07 19.88 -4.67
N GLY A 312 -0.82 20.20 -5.95
CA GLY A 312 0.14 21.20 -6.38
C GLY A 312 1.63 20.83 -6.21
N MET A 313 1.94 19.77 -5.48
CA MET A 313 3.32 19.30 -5.30
C MET A 313 3.88 18.65 -6.57
N TRP A 314 5.20 18.47 -6.66
CA TRP A 314 5.93 17.89 -7.80
C TRP A 314 6.61 16.58 -7.44
N HIS A 315 7.29 15.94 -8.40
CA HIS A 315 7.98 14.68 -8.17
C HIS A 315 8.96 14.75 -6.99
N ALA A 316 8.93 13.73 -6.13
CA ALA A 316 9.79 13.58 -4.96
C ALA A 316 9.70 14.74 -3.94
N PHE A 317 8.56 15.45 -3.88
CA PHE A 317 8.37 16.56 -2.92
C PHE A 317 8.54 16.13 -1.44
N THR A 318 8.41 14.85 -1.13
CA THR A 318 8.63 14.33 0.23
C THR A 318 10.06 14.51 0.73
N VAL A 319 11.01 14.85 -0.15
CA VAL A 319 12.37 15.20 0.24
C VAL A 319 12.42 16.49 1.08
N TYR A 320 11.50 17.45 0.89
CA TYR A 320 11.62 18.76 1.53
C TYR A 320 11.28 18.74 3.04
N LYS A 321 12.20 19.24 3.87
CA LYS A 321 12.03 19.25 5.35
C LYS A 321 10.97 20.21 5.85
N THR A 322 10.85 21.37 5.20
CA THR A 322 10.11 22.54 5.71
C THR A 322 8.81 22.80 4.98
N ILE A 323 8.51 22.04 3.93
CA ILE A 323 7.24 22.17 3.18
C ILE A 323 6.17 21.39 3.96
N PRO A 324 5.08 22.05 4.42
CA PRO A 324 4.01 21.40 5.19
C PRO A 324 3.44 20.14 4.53
N GLU A 325 3.22 20.17 3.22
CA GLU A 325 2.71 19.04 2.45
C GLU A 325 3.68 17.86 2.46
N ALA A 326 4.98 18.14 2.35
CA ALA A 326 6.02 17.11 2.41
C ALA A 326 6.09 16.44 3.79
N ILE A 327 6.00 17.25 4.86
CA ILE A 327 5.93 16.77 6.24
C ILE A 327 4.68 15.91 6.45
N ALA A 328 3.52 16.38 5.97
CA ALA A 328 2.25 15.66 6.09
C ALA A 328 2.28 14.32 5.33
N ALA A 329 2.84 14.29 4.12
CA ALA A 329 2.99 13.08 3.33
C ALA A 329 3.92 12.06 4.01
N ARG A 330 5.10 12.47 4.49
CA ARG A 330 5.99 11.58 5.26
C ARG A 330 5.32 11.08 6.53
N LYS A 331 4.62 11.95 7.26
CA LYS A 331 3.85 11.55 8.44
C LYS A 331 2.80 10.49 8.10
N SER A 332 2.05 10.67 7.01
CA SER A 332 1.06 9.68 6.56
C SER A 332 1.72 8.33 6.25
N ALA A 333 2.87 8.33 5.54
CA ALA A 333 3.68 7.14 5.29
C ALA A 333 4.11 6.44 6.60
N ILE A 334 4.63 7.20 7.55
CA ILE A 334 5.08 6.69 8.85
C ILE A 334 3.92 6.10 9.65
N ASP A 335 2.79 6.82 9.73
CA ASP A 335 1.61 6.35 10.44
C ASP A 335 1.09 5.04 9.81
N PHE A 336 1.10 4.93 8.47
CA PHE A 336 0.72 3.69 7.78
C PHE A 336 1.65 2.53 8.10
N LEU A 337 2.96 2.75 8.06
CA LEU A 337 3.96 1.72 8.37
C LEU A 337 3.84 1.26 9.83
N PHE A 338 3.67 2.17 10.80
CA PHE A 338 3.47 1.81 12.19
C PHE A 338 2.12 1.13 12.45
N ARG A 339 1.03 1.59 11.81
CA ARG A 339 -0.25 0.88 11.87
C ARG A 339 -0.07 -0.55 11.37
N SER A 340 0.64 -0.75 10.27
CA SER A 340 0.88 -2.09 9.70
C SER A 340 1.77 -2.97 10.60
N LEU A 341 2.78 -2.38 11.25
CA LEU A 341 3.64 -3.08 12.23
C LEU A 341 2.90 -3.49 13.51
N ASN A 342 1.96 -2.65 13.96
CA ASN A 342 1.19 -2.86 15.19
C ASN A 342 -0.11 -3.63 14.94
N THR A 343 -0.58 -3.66 13.70
CA THR A 343 -1.62 -4.59 13.27
C THR A 343 -0.98 -5.95 13.35
N LYS A 344 -1.35 -6.75 14.35
CA LYS A 344 -1.08 -8.18 14.27
C LYS A 344 -1.64 -8.60 12.90
N LYS A 345 -0.77 -9.00 11.95
CA LYS A 345 -1.21 -9.90 10.89
C LYS A 345 -1.71 -11.11 11.65
N ILE A 346 -3.00 -11.11 11.99
CA ILE A 346 -3.64 -12.29 12.53
C ILE A 346 -3.73 -13.20 11.32
N ALA A 347 -2.63 -13.91 11.03
CA ALA A 347 -2.79 -15.25 10.52
C ALA A 347 -3.82 -15.88 11.46
N GLN A 348 -5.01 -16.16 10.93
CA GLN A 348 -6.09 -16.73 11.72
C GLN A 348 -5.49 -17.93 12.45
N THR A 349 -5.54 -17.91 13.78
CA THR A 349 -5.02 -19.02 14.57
C THR A 349 -5.74 -20.30 14.15
N ASN A 350 -5.13 -21.48 14.34
CA ASN A 350 -5.81 -22.75 14.07
C ASN A 350 -7.18 -22.84 14.76
N GLU A 351 -7.32 -22.21 15.93
CA GLU A 351 -8.57 -22.08 16.66
C GLU A 351 -9.59 -21.20 15.92
N GLN A 352 -9.18 -20.03 15.41
CA GLN A 352 -10.07 -19.16 14.63
C GLN A 352 -10.49 -19.80 13.29
N LEU A 353 -9.59 -20.54 12.63
CA LEU A 353 -9.92 -21.32 11.44
C LEU A 353 -10.94 -22.42 11.76
N ALA A 354 -10.77 -23.11 12.90
CA ALA A 354 -11.74 -24.09 13.37
C ALA A 354 -13.10 -23.45 13.69
N ASN A 355 -13.12 -22.25 14.30
CA ASN A 355 -14.35 -21.52 14.60
C ASN A 355 -15.09 -21.10 13.31
N ILE A 356 -14.36 -20.62 12.29
CA ILE A 356 -14.93 -20.32 10.98
C ILE A 356 -15.50 -21.58 10.34
N ALA A 357 -14.75 -22.69 10.35
CA ALA A 357 -15.20 -23.96 9.80
C ALA A 357 -16.48 -24.44 10.49
N LEU A 358 -16.53 -24.37 11.82
CA LEU A 358 -17.70 -24.72 12.62
C LEU A 358 -18.96 -23.92 12.21
N VAL A 359 -18.84 -22.60 12.06
CA VAL A 359 -19.96 -21.74 11.65
C VAL A 359 -20.36 -22.00 10.20
N LYS A 360 -19.41 -22.23 9.29
CA LYS A 360 -19.71 -22.61 7.90
C LYS A 360 -20.44 -23.95 7.81
N THR A 361 -20.01 -24.94 8.58
CA THR A 361 -20.70 -26.25 8.68
C THR A 361 -22.11 -26.09 9.22
N PHE A 362 -22.32 -25.25 10.24
CA PHE A 362 -23.65 -24.94 10.75
C PHE A 362 -24.57 -24.33 9.68
N VAL A 363 -24.08 -23.32 8.95
CA VAL A 363 -24.84 -22.70 7.85
C VAL A 363 -25.16 -23.71 6.75
N ALA A 364 -24.18 -24.50 6.32
CA ALA A 364 -24.37 -25.45 5.23
C ALA A 364 -25.34 -26.58 5.63
N GLU A 365 -25.04 -27.30 6.72
CA GLU A 365 -25.76 -28.53 7.05
C GLU A 365 -27.07 -28.26 7.79
N VAL A 366 -27.11 -27.28 8.71
CA VAL A 366 -28.33 -27.02 9.49
C VAL A 366 -29.24 -26.04 8.78
N ILE A 367 -28.73 -24.87 8.40
CA ILE A 367 -29.58 -23.79 7.86
C ILE A 367 -30.01 -24.08 6.42
N ASN A 368 -29.07 -24.50 5.56
CA ASN A 368 -29.37 -24.70 4.14
C ASN A 368 -29.88 -26.12 3.83
N GLU A 369 -29.33 -27.17 4.45
CA GLU A 369 -29.76 -28.56 4.19
C GLU A 369 -30.86 -29.05 5.16
N GLY A 370 -31.12 -28.32 6.25
CA GLY A 370 -32.16 -28.69 7.21
C GLY A 370 -31.81 -29.88 8.12
N ASN A 371 -30.53 -30.21 8.29
CA ASN A 371 -30.08 -31.30 9.16
C ASN A 371 -30.16 -30.91 10.65
N ILE A 372 -31.36 -30.99 11.22
CA ILE A 372 -31.64 -30.56 12.60
C ILE A 372 -30.85 -31.38 13.63
N GLU A 373 -30.53 -32.65 13.36
CA GLU A 373 -29.78 -33.47 14.31
C GLU A 373 -28.33 -33.02 14.47
N LYS A 374 -27.77 -32.38 13.44
CA LYS A 374 -26.41 -31.79 13.48
C LYS A 374 -26.27 -30.69 14.54
N VAL A 375 -27.36 -30.11 15.01
CA VAL A 375 -27.34 -29.11 16.09
C VAL A 375 -26.70 -29.68 17.37
N ASP A 376 -26.90 -30.97 17.69
CA ASP A 376 -26.29 -31.58 18.91
C ASP A 376 -24.76 -31.64 18.85
N GLU A 377 -24.23 -31.76 17.64
CA GLU A 377 -22.79 -31.80 17.39
C GLU A 377 -22.19 -30.39 17.44
N LEU A 378 -22.87 -29.42 16.83
CA LEU A 378 -22.33 -28.08 16.59
C LEU A 378 -22.58 -27.09 17.73
N TRP A 379 -23.61 -27.30 18.55
CA TRP A 379 -24.01 -26.38 19.63
C TRP A 379 -23.83 -26.96 21.03
N THR A 380 -23.57 -26.08 21.99
CA THR A 380 -23.66 -26.40 23.43
C THR A 380 -25.11 -26.68 23.83
N LYS A 381 -25.32 -27.48 24.89
CA LYS A 381 -26.68 -27.85 25.32
C LYS A 381 -27.46 -26.66 25.88
N ASP A 382 -26.77 -25.74 26.55
CA ASP A 382 -27.28 -24.52 27.19
C ASP A 382 -27.27 -23.31 26.25
N MET A 383 -27.26 -23.56 24.94
CA MET A 383 -27.12 -22.51 23.94
C MET A 383 -28.20 -21.43 24.01
N LYS A 384 -27.86 -20.26 23.48
CA LYS A 384 -28.78 -19.13 23.34
C LYS A 384 -28.86 -18.63 21.91
N TRP A 385 -30.08 -18.45 21.41
CA TRP A 385 -30.33 -17.88 20.09
C TRP A 385 -31.14 -16.59 20.23
N HIS A 386 -30.53 -15.47 19.86
CA HIS A 386 -31.14 -14.15 19.92
C HIS A 386 -31.57 -13.68 18.54
N TYR A 387 -32.86 -13.39 18.39
CA TYR A 387 -33.43 -12.81 17.18
C TYR A 387 -34.53 -11.83 17.57
N SER A 388 -34.45 -10.59 17.08
CA SER A 388 -35.30 -9.50 17.54
C SER A 388 -35.28 -9.41 19.09
N GLU A 389 -36.43 -9.21 19.73
CA GLU A 389 -36.59 -9.17 21.19
C GLU A 389 -36.71 -10.58 21.83
N THR A 390 -36.56 -11.66 21.04
CA THR A 390 -36.75 -13.04 21.50
C THR A 390 -35.41 -13.74 21.72
N THR A 391 -35.34 -14.52 22.81
CA THR A 391 -34.22 -15.42 23.10
C THR A 391 -34.72 -16.84 23.29
N LEU A 392 -34.26 -17.77 22.45
CA LEU A 392 -34.43 -19.20 22.68
C LEU A 392 -33.30 -19.68 23.58
N ASN A 393 -33.66 -20.41 24.63
CA ASN A 393 -32.72 -20.95 25.61
C ASN A 393 -32.76 -22.48 25.54
N GLY A 394 -31.59 -23.08 25.25
CA GLY A 394 -31.41 -24.52 25.18
C GLY A 394 -31.68 -25.12 23.80
N ILE A 395 -30.97 -26.21 23.53
CA ILE A 395 -30.99 -26.88 22.22
C ILE A 395 -32.38 -27.42 21.84
N ASP A 396 -33.17 -27.89 22.81
CA ASP A 396 -34.51 -28.43 22.55
C ASP A 396 -35.48 -27.35 22.06
N ALA A 397 -35.42 -26.16 22.68
CA ALA A 397 -36.21 -25.01 22.25
C ALA A 397 -35.83 -24.56 20.84
N TYR A 398 -34.53 -24.54 20.53
CA TYR A 398 -34.04 -24.20 19.21
C TYR A 398 -34.46 -25.22 18.14
N LYS A 399 -34.28 -26.52 18.40
CA LYS A 399 -34.73 -27.60 17.50
C LYS A 399 -36.24 -27.57 17.29
N ALA A 400 -37.02 -27.32 18.34
CA ALA A 400 -38.47 -27.17 18.22
C ALA A 400 -38.85 -25.99 17.31
N SER A 401 -38.15 -24.85 17.43
CA SER A 401 -38.33 -23.71 16.55
C SER A 401 -37.98 -24.04 15.09
N LEU A 402 -36.86 -24.71 14.83
CA LEU A 402 -36.48 -25.15 13.47
C LEU A 402 -37.53 -26.09 12.87
N LYS A 403 -38.01 -27.07 13.65
CA LYS A 403 -39.07 -28.00 13.22
C LYS A 403 -40.38 -27.28 12.91
N ALA A 404 -40.75 -26.29 13.73
CA ALA A 404 -41.94 -25.46 13.49
C ALA A 404 -41.80 -24.59 12.24
N SER A 405 -40.57 -24.30 11.79
CA SER A 405 -40.30 -23.57 10.55
C SER A 405 -40.25 -24.45 9.29
N ILE A 406 -40.26 -25.79 9.40
CA ILE A 406 -40.33 -26.71 8.25
C ILE A 406 -41.68 -26.52 7.55
N GLY A 407 -41.66 -26.08 6.30
CA GLY A 407 -42.88 -25.70 5.56
C GLY A 407 -43.46 -24.35 5.98
N GLY A 408 -42.65 -23.50 6.62
CA GLY A 408 -43.04 -22.19 7.15
C GLY A 408 -43.29 -21.13 6.09
N ALA A 409 -43.00 -19.88 6.44
CA ALA A 409 -43.30 -18.71 5.61
C ALA A 409 -42.65 -18.72 4.21
N PHE A 410 -41.46 -19.34 4.09
CA PHE A 410 -40.68 -19.35 2.85
C PHE A 410 -40.30 -20.77 2.44
N LYS A 411 -40.37 -21.04 1.13
CA LYS A 411 -39.89 -22.25 0.46
C LYS A 411 -38.57 -21.96 -0.26
N ASP A 412 -37.72 -22.99 -0.38
CA ASP A 412 -36.42 -22.93 -1.06
C ASP A 412 -35.51 -21.87 -0.42
N MET A 413 -35.52 -21.84 0.91
CA MET A 413 -34.69 -20.94 1.70
C MET A 413 -33.20 -21.24 1.51
N HIS A 414 -32.41 -20.21 1.24
CA HIS A 414 -30.97 -20.34 1.12
C HIS A 414 -30.24 -19.13 1.71
N LEU A 415 -29.26 -19.42 2.58
CA LEU A 415 -28.32 -18.46 3.15
C LEU A 415 -26.99 -18.53 2.38
N GLU A 416 -26.61 -17.41 1.77
CA GLU A 416 -25.33 -17.20 1.10
C GLU A 416 -24.42 -16.33 1.99
N ILE A 417 -23.24 -16.84 2.33
CA ILE A 417 -22.23 -16.11 3.11
C ILE A 417 -21.51 -15.12 2.20
N LEU A 418 -21.60 -13.83 2.51
CA LEU A 418 -20.91 -12.76 1.78
C LEU A 418 -19.56 -12.41 2.41
N ASP A 419 -19.49 -12.38 3.75
CA ASP A 419 -18.25 -12.15 4.50
C ASP A 419 -18.29 -12.89 5.84
N ILE A 420 -17.11 -13.30 6.33
CA ILE A 420 -16.95 -14.02 7.59
C ILE A 420 -15.64 -13.63 8.28
N VAL A 421 -15.75 -13.14 9.52
CA VAL A 421 -14.61 -12.57 10.26
C VAL A 421 -14.53 -13.19 11.66
N PRO A 422 -13.41 -13.85 12.03
CA PRO A 422 -13.20 -14.30 13.40
C PRO A 422 -12.70 -13.15 14.28
N ASN A 423 -13.13 -13.12 15.53
CA ASN A 423 -12.63 -12.21 16.55
C ASN A 423 -12.61 -12.90 17.92
N GLY A 424 -11.44 -13.40 18.33
CA GLY A 424 -11.30 -14.22 19.53
C GLY A 424 -12.18 -15.47 19.50
N ASP A 425 -13.05 -15.60 20.50
CA ASP A 425 -14.06 -16.66 20.65
C ASP A 425 -15.33 -16.40 19.83
N LYS A 426 -15.37 -15.37 18.97
CA LYS A 426 -16.53 -15.02 18.17
C LYS A 426 -16.28 -15.11 16.67
N VAL A 427 -17.35 -15.30 15.91
CA VAL A 427 -17.36 -15.25 14.44
C VAL A 427 -18.52 -14.38 13.99
N THR A 428 -18.23 -13.33 13.24
CA THR A 428 -19.24 -12.46 12.61
C THR A 428 -19.46 -12.90 11.17
N LEU A 429 -20.71 -12.92 10.75
CA LEU A 429 -21.19 -13.30 9.43
C LEU A 429 -21.96 -12.13 8.82
N TYR A 430 -21.63 -11.75 7.59
CA TYR A 430 -22.51 -10.96 6.72
C TYR A 430 -23.03 -11.87 5.61
N PHE A 431 -24.34 -11.89 5.40
CA PHE A 431 -24.98 -12.86 4.52
C PHE A 431 -26.19 -12.30 3.79
N THR A 432 -26.69 -13.06 2.82
CA THR A 432 -28.03 -12.89 2.28
C THR A 432 -28.87 -14.14 2.48
N ASN A 433 -30.12 -13.96 2.90
CA ASN A 433 -31.14 -14.99 2.85
C ASN A 433 -32.01 -14.78 1.60
N SER A 434 -32.57 -15.86 1.08
CA SER A 434 -33.49 -15.80 -0.06
C SER A 434 -34.49 -16.94 -0.07
N GLY A 435 -35.68 -16.73 -0.63
CA GLY A 435 -36.70 -17.76 -0.75
C GLY A 435 -38.04 -17.25 -1.30
N TRP A 436 -38.97 -18.18 -1.57
CA TRP A 436 -40.32 -17.90 -2.04
C TRP A 436 -41.32 -17.83 -0.89
N ASN A 437 -42.02 -16.72 -0.71
CA ASN A 437 -43.00 -16.57 0.37
C ASN A 437 -44.31 -17.34 0.06
N VAL A 438 -44.40 -18.57 0.55
CA VAL A 438 -45.54 -19.49 0.33
C VAL A 438 -46.45 -19.66 1.55
N GLY A 439 -46.00 -19.23 2.73
CA GLY A 439 -46.75 -19.28 3.99
C GLY A 439 -46.91 -17.90 4.63
N SER A 440 -47.73 -17.81 5.68
CA SER A 440 -47.86 -16.55 6.42
C SER A 440 -46.55 -16.20 7.15
N PHE A 441 -46.14 -14.94 7.08
CA PHE A 441 -44.95 -14.42 7.76
C PHE A 441 -45.35 -13.24 8.64
N ASN A 442 -45.00 -13.27 9.93
CA ASN A 442 -45.37 -12.25 10.91
C ASN A 442 -46.87 -11.88 10.90
N GLY A 443 -47.73 -12.88 10.67
CA GLY A 443 -49.19 -12.70 10.62
C GLY A 443 -49.74 -12.16 9.31
N ILE A 444 -48.89 -11.91 8.30
CA ILE A 444 -49.31 -11.42 6.98
C ILE A 444 -49.48 -12.62 6.03
N PRO A 445 -50.56 -12.70 5.23
CA PRO A 445 -50.78 -13.78 4.27
C PRO A 445 -49.69 -13.90 3.19
N PRO A 446 -49.46 -15.10 2.62
CA PRO A 446 -48.42 -15.32 1.63
C PRO A 446 -48.67 -14.55 0.33
N THR A 447 -47.58 -14.17 -0.33
CA THR A 447 -47.61 -13.40 -1.60
C THR A 447 -47.19 -14.21 -2.82
N ASN A 448 -46.61 -15.39 -2.63
CA ASN A 448 -45.96 -16.21 -3.67
C ASN A 448 -44.86 -15.48 -4.45
N LYS A 449 -44.26 -14.44 -3.86
CA LYS A 449 -43.12 -13.72 -4.44
C LYS A 449 -41.80 -14.23 -3.86
N PHE A 450 -40.75 -14.08 -4.67
CA PHE A 450 -39.38 -14.29 -4.23
C PHE A 450 -38.85 -13.03 -3.54
N ALA A 451 -38.12 -13.22 -2.44
CA ALA A 451 -37.38 -12.14 -1.78
C ALA A 451 -35.94 -12.58 -1.50
N LYS A 452 -35.00 -11.63 -1.57
CA LYS A 452 -33.61 -11.77 -1.12
C LYS A 452 -33.26 -10.58 -0.23
N TRP A 453 -32.77 -10.82 0.97
CA TRP A 453 -32.47 -9.77 1.95
C TRP A 453 -31.15 -10.01 2.65
N HIS A 454 -30.57 -8.92 3.16
CA HIS A 454 -29.30 -8.95 3.88
C HIS A 454 -29.52 -9.23 5.37
N GLY A 455 -28.53 -9.86 5.99
CA GLY A 455 -28.49 -10.05 7.42
C GLY A 455 -27.06 -10.12 7.97
N MET A 456 -26.97 -9.95 9.27
CA MET A 456 -25.74 -10.13 10.04
C MET A 456 -25.98 -11.11 11.17
N GLY A 457 -25.00 -11.99 11.39
CA GLY A 457 -24.96 -12.96 12.47
C GLY A 457 -23.69 -12.80 13.28
N LEU A 458 -23.79 -12.89 14.60
CA LEU A 458 -22.64 -13.00 15.50
C LEU A 458 -22.76 -14.30 16.27
N TYR A 459 -21.74 -15.14 16.21
CA TYR A 459 -21.67 -16.41 16.92
C TYR A 459 -20.57 -16.34 17.99
N ARG A 460 -20.85 -16.80 19.21
CA ARG A 460 -19.85 -17.04 20.26
C ARG A 460 -19.60 -18.54 20.38
N ILE A 461 -18.34 -18.93 20.39
CA ILE A 461 -17.86 -20.30 20.46
C ILE A 461 -17.32 -20.56 21.86
N ALA A 462 -17.65 -21.71 22.45
CA ALA A 462 -17.07 -22.17 23.70
C ALA A 462 -16.84 -23.69 23.64
N GLY A 463 -15.63 -24.13 24.00
CA GLY A 463 -15.29 -25.56 24.01
C GLY A 463 -15.43 -26.24 22.64
N GLY A 464 -15.16 -25.52 21.54
CA GLY A 464 -15.28 -26.03 20.18
C GLY A 464 -16.71 -26.16 19.65
N LYS A 465 -17.70 -25.62 20.37
CA LYS A 465 -19.12 -25.59 19.97
C LYS A 465 -19.67 -24.18 19.99
N ILE A 466 -20.71 -23.91 19.20
CA ILE A 466 -21.43 -22.65 19.24
C ILE A 466 -22.25 -22.60 20.54
N ALA A 467 -22.07 -21.53 21.31
CA ALA A 467 -22.72 -21.34 22.59
C ALA A 467 -23.84 -20.30 22.53
N GLU A 468 -23.70 -19.29 21.68
CA GLU A 468 -24.63 -18.17 21.65
C GLU A 468 -24.58 -17.49 20.29
N ALA A 469 -25.71 -17.03 19.77
CA ALA A 469 -25.72 -16.24 18.55
C ALA A 469 -26.76 -15.13 18.54
N TRP A 470 -26.45 -14.05 17.82
CA TRP A 470 -27.30 -12.88 17.62
C TRP A 470 -27.51 -12.60 16.15
N PHE A 471 -28.74 -12.33 15.75
CA PHE A 471 -29.10 -12.05 14.36
C PHE A 471 -29.86 -10.74 14.21
N SER A 472 -29.51 -10.01 13.15
CA SER A 472 -30.24 -8.84 12.67
C SER A 472 -30.40 -8.94 11.16
N GLU A 473 -31.63 -8.73 10.68
CA GLU A 473 -31.98 -8.90 9.27
C GLU A 473 -32.78 -7.70 8.75
N ASP A 474 -32.65 -7.42 7.46
CA ASP A 474 -33.41 -6.37 6.78
C ASP A 474 -34.86 -6.79 6.52
N LEU A 475 -35.68 -6.80 7.58
CA LEU A 475 -37.11 -7.09 7.48
C LEU A 475 -37.88 -6.06 6.66
N LEU A 476 -37.40 -4.81 6.63
CA LEU A 476 -38.02 -3.75 5.83
C LEU A 476 -37.88 -4.07 4.34
N GLY A 477 -36.68 -4.44 3.90
CA GLY A 477 -36.41 -4.87 2.52
C GLY A 477 -37.19 -6.13 2.13
N VAL A 478 -37.46 -7.04 3.07
CA VAL A 478 -38.37 -8.18 2.83
C VAL A 478 -39.80 -7.69 2.57
N TYR A 479 -40.34 -6.82 3.43
CA TYR A 479 -41.72 -6.33 3.30
C TYR A 479 -41.95 -5.54 2.00
N GLU A 480 -40.96 -4.78 1.56
CA GLU A 480 -40.99 -4.05 0.29
C GLU A 480 -41.02 -5.03 -0.91
N GLN A 481 -40.13 -6.02 -0.94
CA GLN A 481 -40.08 -7.01 -2.03
C GLN A 481 -41.35 -7.85 -2.13
N LEU A 482 -41.96 -8.19 -0.99
CA LEU A 482 -43.22 -8.92 -0.96
C LEU A 482 -44.42 -8.01 -1.30
N GLY A 483 -44.24 -6.68 -1.28
CA GLY A 483 -45.25 -5.68 -1.63
C GLY A 483 -46.29 -5.47 -0.54
N TRP A 484 -45.92 -5.70 0.72
CA TRP A 484 -46.77 -5.36 1.88
C TRP A 484 -46.65 -3.89 2.28
N ILE A 485 -45.53 -3.27 1.92
CA ILE A 485 -45.28 -1.84 2.07
C ILE A 485 -44.78 -1.29 0.73
N GLY A 486 -45.13 -0.04 0.43
CA GLY A 486 -44.58 0.73 -0.68
C GLY A 486 -43.89 1.97 -0.12
N LEU A 487 -42.70 2.28 -0.64
CA LEU A 487 -42.00 3.54 -0.40
C LEU A 487 -42.27 4.54 -1.52
#